data_AF-A0A6N7YY48-F1
#
_entry.id   AF-A0A6N7YY48-F1
#
_cell.length_a   1.000
_cell.length_b   1.000
_cell.length_c   1.000
_cell.angle_alpha   90.00
_cell.angle_beta   90.00
_cell.angle_gamma   90.00
#
_symmetry.space_group_name_H-M   'P 1'
#
loop_
_entity.id
_entity.type
_entity.pdbx_description
1 polymer ?
#
loop_
_entity_poly.entity_id
_entity_poly.type
_entity_poly.pdbx_seq_one_letter_code
_entity_poly.pdbx_strand_id
1 'polypeptide(L)'
;MTTSRGHDDLQRLLDLDDDLLLVQLADDVAAGVGPLDPDRKRRIAKAWLDAQEDRLRDAVCSDPRVSAARADGEALLIAAAIADLVAPLFGGPPAATVAVLLVRRGLDRLCG
;
A
#
# COMPACT_ATOMS: atom_id res chain seq x y z
N MET A 1 9.04 -20.68 -6.89
CA MET A 1 10.18 -20.02 -6.20
C MET A 1 10.36 -18.63 -6.81
N THR A 2 9.65 -17.62 -6.29
CA THR A 2 9.68 -16.22 -6.78
C THR A 2 9.55 -15.21 -5.63
N THR A 3 9.74 -15.65 -4.37
CA THR A 3 9.46 -14.87 -3.17
C THR A 3 10.52 -13.83 -2.79
N SER A 4 11.75 -13.87 -3.34
CA SER A 4 12.77 -12.86 -3.00
C SER A 4 12.44 -11.46 -3.50
N ARG A 5 11.90 -11.34 -4.72
CA ARG A 5 11.76 -10.02 -5.37
C ARG A 5 10.72 -9.11 -4.68
N GLY A 6 9.58 -9.67 -4.30
CA GLY A 6 8.54 -8.91 -3.60
C GLY A 6 8.94 -8.45 -2.20
N HIS A 7 9.81 -9.21 -1.54
CA HIS A 7 10.32 -8.88 -0.20
C HIS A 7 11.29 -7.69 -0.27
N ASP A 8 12.22 -7.72 -1.23
CA ASP A 8 13.19 -6.64 -1.46
C ASP A 8 12.48 -5.32 -1.87
N ASP A 9 11.43 -5.43 -2.69
CA ASP A 9 10.63 -4.26 -3.11
C ASP A 9 9.86 -3.64 -1.94
N LEU A 10 9.24 -4.45 -1.08
CA LEU A 10 8.55 -3.99 0.13
C LEU A 10 9.51 -3.32 1.12
N GLN A 11 10.69 -3.90 1.31
CA GLN A 11 11.70 -3.33 2.21
C GLN A 11 12.18 -1.97 1.70
N ARG A 12 12.44 -1.84 0.40
CA ARG A 12 12.77 -0.55 -0.22
C ARG A 12 11.66 0.48 -0.02
N LEU A 13 10.39 0.08 -0.14
CA LEU A 13 9.25 0.98 0.06
C LEU A 13 9.10 1.41 1.52
N LEU A 14 9.37 0.53 2.49
CA LEU A 14 9.35 0.86 3.92
C LEU A 14 10.38 1.93 4.30
N ASP A 15 11.51 1.99 3.57
CA ASP A 15 12.56 2.99 3.75
C ASP A 15 12.22 4.36 3.11
N LEU A 16 11.20 4.44 2.24
CA LEU A 16 10.77 5.71 1.65
C LEU A 16 9.97 6.55 2.64
N ASP A 17 10.01 7.87 2.48
CA ASP A 17 9.07 8.76 3.16
C ASP A 17 7.66 8.69 2.54
N ASP A 18 6.67 9.19 3.27
CA ASP A 18 5.27 9.17 2.83
C ASP A 18 5.03 9.96 1.54
N ASP A 19 5.78 11.04 1.32
CA ASP A 19 5.63 11.87 0.13
C ASP A 19 6.12 11.14 -1.12
N LEU A 20 7.23 10.41 -1.03
CA LEU A 20 7.76 9.56 -2.07
C LEU A 20 6.85 8.36 -2.34
N LEU A 21 6.27 7.76 -1.29
CA LEU A 21 5.27 6.69 -1.44
C LEU A 21 4.02 7.18 -2.19
N LEU A 22 3.54 8.39 -1.87
CA LEU A 22 2.41 8.98 -2.58
C LEU A 22 2.74 9.32 -4.04
N VAL A 23 3.96 9.78 -4.31
CA VAL A 23 4.43 10.01 -5.69
C VAL A 23 4.50 8.70 -6.46
N GLN A 24 5.08 7.65 -5.89
CA GLN A 24 5.13 6.32 -6.49
C GLN A 24 3.73 5.77 -6.78
N LEU A 25 2.82 5.87 -5.81
CA LEU A 25 1.45 5.41 -5.99
C LEU A 25 0.76 6.14 -7.14
N ALA A 26 0.94 7.46 -7.25
CA ALA A 26 0.37 8.23 -8.34
C ALA A 26 0.91 7.78 -9.71
N ASP A 27 2.20 7.47 -9.81
CA ASP A 27 2.80 6.94 -11.04
C ASP A 27 2.21 5.58 -11.42
N ASP A 28 1.91 4.74 -10.42
CA ASP A 28 1.31 3.43 -10.62
C ASP A 28 -0.17 3.53 -11.05
N VAL A 29 -0.97 4.44 -10.45
CA VAL A 29 -2.42 4.53 -10.69
C VAL A 29 -2.81 5.50 -11.80
N ALA A 30 -1.95 6.47 -12.13
CA ALA A 30 -2.14 7.44 -13.21
C ALA A 30 -1.22 7.17 -14.40
N ALA A 31 -0.82 5.90 -14.60
CA ALA A 31 0.02 5.49 -15.71
C ALA A 31 -0.55 6.00 -17.05
N GLY A 32 0.28 6.73 -17.81
CA GLY A 32 -0.11 7.32 -19.08
C GLY A 32 -0.62 8.77 -19.02
N VAL A 33 -0.73 9.37 -17.83
CA VAL A 33 -0.86 10.82 -17.70
C VAL A 33 0.53 11.43 -17.89
N GLY A 34 0.63 12.48 -18.73
CA GLY A 34 1.89 13.19 -19.00
C GLY A 34 2.56 13.75 -17.73
N PRO A 35 3.76 14.33 -17.84
CA PRO A 35 4.56 14.72 -16.69
C PRO A 35 3.76 15.57 -15.68
N LEU A 36 3.66 15.06 -14.47
CA LEU A 36 2.98 15.71 -13.35
C LEU A 36 4.01 16.22 -12.35
N ASP A 37 3.76 17.40 -11.80
CA ASP A 37 4.50 17.89 -10.66
C ASP A 37 4.23 17.02 -9.41
N PRO A 38 5.18 16.94 -8.46
CA PRO A 38 5.03 16.11 -7.27
C PRO A 38 3.81 16.44 -6.40
N ASP A 39 3.40 17.72 -6.33
CA ASP A 39 2.21 18.11 -5.56
C ASP A 39 0.93 17.56 -6.19
N ARG A 40 0.83 17.60 -7.51
CA ARG A 40 -0.29 17.01 -8.24
C ARG A 40 -0.32 15.49 -8.09
N LYS A 41 0.83 14.82 -8.16
CA LYS A 41 0.93 13.38 -7.89
C LYS A 41 0.42 13.03 -6.50
N ARG A 42 0.88 13.73 -5.46
CA ARG A 42 0.40 13.55 -4.08
C ARG A 42 -1.12 13.70 -3.96
N ARG A 43 -1.72 14.70 -4.62
CA ARG A 43 -3.18 14.89 -4.61
C ARG A 43 -3.92 13.73 -5.28
N ILE A 44 -3.41 13.23 -6.41
CA ILE A 44 -4.00 12.08 -7.12
C ILE A 44 -3.94 10.82 -6.24
N ALA A 45 -2.78 10.52 -5.65
CA ALA A 45 -2.63 9.36 -4.78
C ALA A 45 -3.55 9.43 -3.57
N LYS A 46 -3.68 10.60 -2.93
CA LYS A 46 -4.62 10.79 -1.81
C LYS A 46 -6.07 10.57 -2.25
N ALA A 47 -6.51 11.24 -3.32
CA ALA A 47 -7.86 11.09 -3.84
C ALA A 47 -8.17 9.64 -4.26
N TRP A 48 -7.18 8.94 -4.82
CA TRP A 48 -7.30 7.54 -5.16
C TRP A 48 -7.44 6.65 -3.91
N LEU A 49 -6.62 6.87 -2.88
CA LEU A 49 -6.71 6.14 -1.60
C LEU A 49 -8.07 6.34 -0.94
N ASP A 50 -8.55 7.58 -0.88
CA ASP A 50 -9.85 7.93 -0.31
C ASP A 50 -10.98 7.22 -1.06
N ALA A 51 -10.88 7.14 -2.40
CA ALA A 51 -11.86 6.43 -3.23
C ALA A 51 -11.79 4.90 -3.10
N GLN A 52 -10.69 4.33 -2.61
CA GLN A 52 -10.54 2.88 -2.37
C GLN A 52 -10.72 2.49 -0.90
N GLU A 53 -10.96 3.43 0.01
CA GLU A 53 -10.95 3.19 1.45
C GLU A 53 -11.84 2.02 1.86
N ASP A 54 -13.10 1.98 1.40
CA ASP A 54 -14.04 0.92 1.77
C ASP A 54 -13.58 -0.46 1.25
N ARG A 55 -13.06 -0.53 0.03
CA ARG A 55 -12.56 -1.78 -0.56
C ARG A 55 -11.31 -2.29 0.17
N LEU A 56 -10.44 -1.37 0.58
CA LEU A 56 -9.26 -1.67 1.37
C LEU A 56 -9.65 -2.17 2.77
N ARG A 57 -10.62 -1.49 3.41
CA ARG A 57 -11.16 -1.89 4.71
C ARG A 57 -11.74 -3.30 4.65
N ASP A 58 -12.60 -3.59 3.68
CA ASP A 58 -13.23 -4.90 3.52
C ASP A 58 -12.22 -6.03 3.33
N ALA A 59 -11.17 -5.77 2.53
CA ALA A 59 -10.14 -6.76 2.25
C ALA A 59 -9.15 -6.98 3.41
N VAL A 60 -8.80 -5.92 4.15
CA VAL A 60 -7.73 -5.95 5.16
C VAL A 60 -8.25 -6.24 6.55
N CYS A 61 -9.36 -5.62 6.96
CA CYS A 61 -9.77 -5.61 8.37
C CYS A 61 -10.41 -6.91 8.84
N SER A 62 -10.92 -7.72 7.91
CA SER A 62 -11.54 -9.01 8.22
C SER A 62 -10.59 -10.20 8.05
N ASP A 63 -9.36 -10.00 7.55
CA ASP A 63 -8.45 -11.11 7.27
C ASP A 63 -7.61 -11.50 8.50
N PRO A 64 -7.65 -12.79 8.92
CA PRO A 64 -6.93 -13.25 10.10
C PRO A 64 -5.41 -13.16 9.97
N ARG A 65 -4.85 -13.16 8.75
CA ARG A 65 -3.40 -13.03 8.52
C ARG A 65 -2.90 -11.63 8.87
N VAL A 66 -3.70 -10.59 8.62
CA VAL A 66 -3.38 -9.22 9.01
C VAL A 66 -3.42 -9.08 10.54
N SER A 67 -4.40 -9.70 11.18
CA SER A 67 -4.49 -9.73 12.65
C SER A 67 -3.30 -10.45 13.30
N ALA A 68 -2.91 -11.60 12.75
CA ALA A 68 -1.73 -12.35 13.20
C ALA A 68 -0.44 -11.54 13.01
N ALA A 69 -0.21 -10.98 11.83
CA ALA A 69 0.98 -10.17 11.55
C ALA A 69 1.05 -8.91 12.44
N ARG A 70 -0.10 -8.31 12.79
CA ARG A 70 -0.19 -7.21 13.75
C ARG A 70 0.26 -7.61 15.15
N ALA A 71 -0.04 -8.82 15.59
CA ALA A 71 0.37 -9.32 16.89
C ALA A 71 1.90 -9.51 16.98
N ASP A 72 2.53 -9.89 15.87
CA ASP A 72 3.99 -10.01 15.77
C ASP A 72 4.70 -8.64 15.71
N GLY A 73 4.02 -7.62 15.17
CA GLY A 73 4.48 -6.22 15.17
C GLY A 73 5.54 -5.89 14.12
N GLU A 74 5.93 -6.84 13.27
CA GLU A 74 6.89 -6.60 12.20
C GLU A 74 6.22 -5.92 11.00
N ALA A 75 6.56 -4.65 10.75
CA ALA A 75 5.99 -3.84 9.67
C ALA A 75 6.09 -4.52 8.28
N LEU A 76 7.18 -5.25 8.03
CA LEU A 76 7.41 -5.97 6.78
C LEU A 76 6.45 -7.15 6.62
N LEU A 77 6.22 -7.94 7.67
CA LEU A 77 5.24 -9.04 7.65
C LEU A 77 3.82 -8.50 7.47
N ILE A 78 3.47 -7.41 8.15
CA ILE A 78 2.15 -6.77 8.01
C ILE A 78 1.97 -6.25 6.57
N ALA A 79 2.97 -5.55 6.03
CA ALA A 79 2.91 -5.02 4.67
C ALA A 79 2.84 -6.14 3.62
N ALA A 80 3.57 -7.24 3.79
CA ALA A 80 3.47 -8.40 2.91
C ALA A 80 2.06 -9.03 2.95
N ALA A 81 1.50 -9.23 4.14
CA ALA A 81 0.15 -9.77 4.30
C ALA A 81 -0.92 -8.88 3.64
N ILE A 82 -0.81 -7.56 3.79
CA ILE A 82 -1.71 -6.60 3.14
C ILE A 82 -1.50 -6.61 1.62
N ALA A 83 -0.26 -6.62 1.14
CA ALA A 83 0.05 -6.59 -0.28
C ALA A 83 -0.59 -7.78 -1.01
N ASP A 84 -0.51 -8.99 -0.43
CA ASP A 84 -1.15 -10.19 -0.96
C ASP A 84 -2.68 -10.08 -1.01
N LEU A 85 -3.29 -9.38 -0.06
CA LEU A 85 -4.74 -9.16 0.00
C LEU A 85 -5.25 -8.15 -1.02
N VAL A 86 -4.47 -7.10 -1.25
CA VAL A 86 -4.89 -6.00 -2.14
C VAL A 86 -4.41 -6.18 -3.57
N ALA A 87 -3.44 -7.06 -3.82
CA ALA A 87 -2.96 -7.41 -5.16
C ALA A 87 -4.09 -7.81 -6.13
N PRO A 88 -5.07 -8.66 -5.75
CA PRO A 88 -6.21 -8.98 -6.61
C PRO A 88 -7.14 -7.79 -6.91
N LEU A 89 -7.19 -6.77 -6.04
CA LEU A 89 -8.08 -5.62 -6.19
C LEU A 89 -7.61 -4.64 -7.27
N PHE A 90 -6.28 -4.53 -7.44
CA PHE A 90 -5.65 -3.51 -8.27
C PHE A 90 -4.79 -4.08 -9.39
N GLY A 91 -4.51 -5.39 -9.40
CA GLY A 91 -3.91 -6.09 -10.51
C GLY A 91 -2.44 -5.78 -10.80
N GLY A 92 -1.65 -5.25 -9.84
CA GLY A 92 -0.25 -4.93 -10.12
C GLY A 92 0.54 -4.17 -9.03
N PRO A 93 1.54 -3.35 -9.44
CA PRO A 93 2.47 -2.59 -8.58
C PRO A 93 1.87 -1.78 -7.41
N PRO A 94 0.68 -1.16 -7.52
CA PRO A 94 0.19 -0.32 -6.43
C PRO A 94 -0.05 -1.09 -5.13
N ALA A 95 -0.18 -2.42 -5.16
CA ALA A 95 -0.44 -3.23 -3.98
C ALA A 95 0.63 -3.09 -2.88
N ALA A 96 1.92 -3.09 -3.25
CA ALA A 96 3.01 -2.97 -2.28
C ALA A 96 3.08 -1.55 -1.69
N THR A 97 2.97 -0.52 -2.54
CA THR A 97 2.98 0.89 -2.12
C THR A 97 1.80 1.18 -1.19
N VAL A 98 0.61 0.69 -1.53
CA VAL A 98 -0.60 0.80 -0.69
C VAL A 98 -0.41 0.09 0.64
N ALA A 99 0.13 -1.12 0.64
CA ALA A 99 0.37 -1.87 1.87
C ALA A 99 1.27 -1.11 2.84
N VAL A 100 2.39 -0.56 2.36
CA VAL A 100 3.31 0.24 3.19
C VAL A 100 2.62 1.51 3.71
N LEU A 101 1.87 2.22 2.86
CA LEU A 101 1.12 3.41 3.29
C LEU A 101 0.09 3.08 4.37
N LEU A 102 -0.59 1.94 4.29
CA LEU A 102 -1.54 1.50 5.31
C LEU A 102 -0.86 1.14 6.63
N VAL A 103 0.29 0.45 6.58
CA VAL A 103 1.09 0.15 7.77
C VAL A 103 1.54 1.44 8.47
N ARG A 104 2.05 2.42 7.72
CA ARG A 104 2.56 3.67 8.29
C ARG A 104 1.49 4.60 8.84
N ARG A 105 0.33 4.67 8.19
CA ARG A 105 -0.83 5.44 8.69
C ARG A 105 -1.44 4.84 9.95
N GLY A 106 -1.13 3.58 10.22
CA GLY A 106 -1.70 2.80 11.31
C GLY A 106 -3.01 2.17 10.85
N LEU A 107 -3.05 0.84 10.89
CA LEU A 107 -4.24 0.07 10.53
C LEU A 107 -5.44 0.35 11.44
N ASP A 108 -5.25 0.95 12.62
CA ASP A 108 -6.35 1.36 13.51
C ASP A 108 -7.21 2.46 12.89
N ARG A 109 -6.63 3.30 12.01
CA ARG A 109 -7.39 4.31 11.28
C ARG A 109 -8.25 3.71 10.17
N LEU A 110 -7.86 2.55 9.64
CA LEU A 110 -8.62 1.88 8.58
C LEU A 110 -9.70 0.95 9.16
N CYS A 111 -9.36 0.23 10.24
CA CYS A 111 -10.16 -0.85 10.80
C CYS A 111 -10.87 -0.53 12.13
N GLY A 112 -10.70 0.67 12.67
CA GLY A 112 -11.31 1.13 13.92
C GLY A 112 -12.71 1.70 13.75
#